data_AF-A0A4R1QPW4-F1
#
_entry.id   AF-A0A4R1QPW4-F1
#
_cell.length_a   1.000
_cell.length_b   1.000
_cell.length_c   1.000
_cell.angle_alpha   90.00
_cell.angle_beta   90.00
_cell.angle_gamma   90.00
#
_symmetry.space_group_name_H-M   'P 1'
#
loop_
_entity.id
_entity.type
_entity.pdbx_description
1 polymer ?
#
loop_
_entity_poly.entity_id
_entity_poly.type
_entity_poly.pdbx_seq_one_letter_code
_entity_poly.pdbx_strand_id
1 'polypeptide(L)'
;MAKVAKVLKKRKNDLSIEKFTEYFPDEQACQDYLFRLKWPNGFYCPECGNRTASITKRGKFQCKQCKHQTTITAGTLFHKSHLRLKLWFWAIYLFCRDKRGCSAVAIKNALNISYPTAWLMLQKIRSAMIARENEYILNGIVLVDEFFWG
;
A
#
# COMPACT_ATOMS: atom_id res chain seq x y z
N MET A 1 18.58 -13.82 33.23
CA MET A 1 17.31 -13.11 33.50
C MET A 1 17.23 -11.68 32.92
N ALA A 2 18.24 -11.17 32.20
CA ALA A 2 18.26 -9.77 31.70
C ALA A 2 17.94 -9.58 30.20
N LYS A 3 17.35 -10.56 29.50
CA LYS A 3 17.19 -10.52 28.03
C LYS A 3 15.75 -10.48 27.50
N VAL A 4 14.72 -10.41 28.35
CA VAL A 4 13.32 -10.34 27.90
C VAL A 4 12.85 -8.89 27.65
N ALA A 5 13.47 -7.90 28.30
CA ALA A 5 13.05 -6.49 28.24
C ALA A 5 13.29 -5.78 26.89
N LYS A 6 13.91 -6.43 25.89
CA LYS A 6 14.24 -5.81 24.59
C LYS A 6 13.25 -6.08 23.45
N VAL A 7 12.17 -6.84 23.69
CA VAL A 7 11.20 -7.22 22.63
C VAL A 7 10.10 -6.16 22.40
N LEU A 8 9.92 -5.21 23.32
CA LEU A 8 9.10 -4.01 23.06
C LEU A 8 9.89 -3.05 22.17
N LYS A 9 10.08 -3.45 20.90
CA LYS A 9 10.59 -2.58 19.84
C LYS A 9 9.61 -1.41 19.73
N LYS A 10 9.98 -0.28 20.33
CA LYS A 10 9.32 1.03 20.31
C LYS A 10 8.60 1.19 18.97
N ARG A 11 7.26 1.27 18.97
CA ARG A 11 6.48 1.54 17.74
C ARG A 11 7.14 2.72 17.05
N LYS A 12 7.62 2.52 15.81
CA LYS A 12 8.03 3.64 14.96
C LYS A 12 6.79 4.54 14.86
N ASN A 13 6.86 5.71 15.51
CA ASN A 13 5.91 6.84 15.48
C ASN A 13 4.59 6.51 14.74
N ASP A 14 3.53 6.22 15.48
CA ASP A 14 2.19 6.05 14.89
C ASP A 14 1.89 7.31 14.04
N LEU A 15 1.66 7.12 12.74
CA LEU A 15 1.46 8.23 11.83
C LEU A 15 0.13 8.91 12.19
N SER A 16 0.19 10.12 12.75
CA SER A 16 -0.99 10.90 13.09
C SER A 16 -1.75 11.34 11.83
N ILE A 17 -3.04 11.66 11.98
CA ILE A 17 -3.90 12.14 10.87
C ILE A 17 -3.32 13.42 10.24
N GLU A 18 -2.82 14.33 11.06
CA GLU A 18 -2.19 15.59 10.63
C GLU A 18 -1.00 15.30 9.72
N LYS A 19 0.02 14.60 10.23
CA LYS A 19 1.17 14.13 9.44
C LYS A 19 0.78 13.36 8.18
N PHE A 20 -0.23 12.48 8.24
CA PHE A 20 -0.68 11.76 7.05
C PHE A 20 -1.21 12.72 5.98
N THR A 21 -1.99 13.72 6.39
CA THR A 21 -2.51 14.77 5.51
C THR A 21 -1.38 15.64 4.93
N GLU A 22 -0.34 15.93 5.73
CA GLU A 22 0.86 16.65 5.28
C GLU A 22 1.69 15.85 4.26
N TYR A 23 1.84 14.54 4.44
CA TYR A 23 2.56 13.69 3.50
C TYR A 23 1.78 13.43 2.21
N PHE A 24 0.45 13.39 2.29
CA PHE A 24 -0.43 13.06 1.15
C PHE A 24 -1.54 14.12 0.95
N PRO A 25 -1.16 15.39 0.69
CA PRO A 25 -2.10 16.49 0.55
C PRO A 25 -2.96 16.36 -0.71
N ASP A 26 -2.41 15.80 -1.79
CA ASP A 26 -3.08 15.69 -3.08
C ASP A 26 -2.82 14.35 -3.79
N GLU A 27 -3.39 14.23 -4.98
CA GLU A 27 -3.26 13.04 -5.82
C GLU A 27 -1.82 12.88 -6.35
N GLN A 28 -1.12 13.99 -6.60
CA GLN A 28 0.24 13.99 -7.15
C GLN A 28 1.24 13.47 -6.12
N ALA A 29 1.14 13.89 -4.86
CA ALA A 29 1.95 13.38 -3.76
C ALA A 29 1.79 11.86 -3.59
N CYS A 30 0.57 11.34 -3.75
CA CYS A 30 0.31 9.90 -3.74
C CYS A 30 0.99 9.19 -4.93
N GLN A 31 0.92 9.77 -6.13
CA GLN A 31 1.58 9.24 -7.33
C GLN A 31 3.11 9.24 -7.19
N ASP A 32 3.69 10.33 -6.70
CA ASP A 32 5.13 10.49 -6.52
C ASP A 32 5.65 9.51 -5.46
N TYR A 33 4.92 9.35 -4.36
CA TYR A 33 5.24 8.35 -3.35
C TYR A 33 5.20 6.93 -3.93
N LEU A 34 4.16 6.59 -4.68
CA LEU A 34 4.04 5.28 -5.32
C LEU A 34 5.12 5.06 -6.39
N PHE A 35 5.49 6.10 -7.14
CA PHE A 35 6.58 6.07 -8.10
C PHE A 35 7.90 5.72 -7.43
N ARG A 36 8.24 6.40 -6.32
CA ARG A 36 9.46 6.11 -5.54
C ARG A 36 9.48 4.70 -4.97
N LEU A 37 8.34 4.18 -4.53
CA LEU A 37 8.23 2.81 -4.03
C LEU A 37 8.43 1.76 -5.14
N LYS A 38 7.79 1.97 -6.29
CA LYS A 38 7.86 1.05 -7.42
C LYS A 38 9.23 1.07 -8.11
N TRP A 39 9.84 2.26 -8.18
CA TRP A 39 11.04 2.55 -8.95
C TRP A 39 11.99 3.44 -8.16
N PRO A 40 12.70 2.90 -7.16
CA PRO A 40 13.58 3.68 -6.28
C PRO A 40 14.75 4.34 -7.02
N ASN A 41 15.22 3.72 -8.10
CA ASN A 41 16.35 4.19 -8.91
C ASN A 41 15.90 4.86 -10.22
N GLY A 42 14.65 5.33 -10.29
CA GLY A 42 14.02 5.81 -11.51
C GLY A 42 13.34 4.70 -12.31
N PHE A 43 12.60 5.09 -13.36
CA PHE A 43 11.77 4.19 -14.15
C PHE A 43 12.51 2.92 -14.56
N TYR A 44 11.83 1.78 -14.46
CA TYR A 44 12.34 0.49 -14.92
C TYR A 44 11.26 -0.23 -15.73
N CYS A 45 11.56 -0.56 -16.99
CA CYS A 45 10.64 -1.27 -17.86
C CYS A 45 10.52 -2.74 -17.43
N PRO A 46 9.30 -3.26 -17.19
CA PRO A 46 9.10 -4.65 -16.77
C PRO A 46 9.48 -5.68 -17.85
N GLU A 47 9.41 -5.31 -19.14
CA GLU A 47 9.66 -6.24 -20.25
C GLU A 47 11.13 -6.32 -20.66
N CYS A 48 11.83 -5.18 -20.75
CA CYS A 48 13.19 -5.11 -21.31
C CYS A 48 14.25 -4.57 -20.34
N GLY A 49 13.86 -4.17 -19.13
CA GLY A 49 14.79 -3.64 -18.11
C GLY A 49 15.38 -2.26 -18.38
N ASN A 50 15.04 -1.62 -19.50
CA ASN A 50 15.50 -0.28 -19.83
C ASN A 50 14.96 0.76 -18.82
N ARG A 51 15.78 1.79 -18.55
CA ARG A 51 15.46 2.84 -17.56
C ARG A 51 14.91 4.13 -18.16
N THR A 52 14.80 4.19 -19.48
CA THR A 52 14.32 5.39 -20.17
C THR A 52 12.87 5.24 -20.61
N ALA A 53 12.04 6.18 -20.17
CA ALA A 53 10.63 6.29 -20.58
C ALA A 53 10.30 7.68 -21.11
N SER A 54 9.24 7.75 -21.91
CA SER A 54 8.50 8.95 -22.25
C SER A 54 7.10 8.87 -21.65
N ILE A 55 6.61 9.97 -21.09
CA ILE A 55 5.24 10.03 -20.56
C ILE A 55 4.28 10.37 -21.72
N THR A 56 3.27 9.53 -21.91
CA THR A 56 2.22 9.76 -22.91
C THR A 56 1.23 10.83 -22.44
N LYS A 57 0.45 11.41 -23.36
CA LYS A 57 -0.61 12.38 -23.03
C LYS A 57 -1.64 11.88 -22.01
N ARG A 58 -1.78 10.55 -21.85
CA ARG A 58 -2.67 9.90 -20.88
C ARG A 58 -1.98 9.53 -19.56
N GLY A 59 -0.79 10.07 -19.28
CA GLY A 59 -0.04 9.81 -18.05
C GLY A 59 0.58 8.40 -17.94
N LYS A 60 0.62 7.63 -19.03
CA LYS A 60 1.29 6.31 -19.05
C LYS A 60 2.77 6.46 -19.35
N PHE A 61 3.61 5.63 -18.73
CA PHE A 61 5.03 5.53 -19.00
C PHE A 61 5.25 4.59 -20.18
N GLN A 62 5.81 5.10 -21.27
CA GLN A 62 6.16 4.32 -22.44
C GLN A 62 7.68 4.13 -22.49
N CYS A 63 8.14 2.88 -22.53
CA CYS A 63 9.56 2.58 -22.69
C CYS A 63 10.07 3.07 -24.04
N LYS A 64 11.23 3.75 -24.06
CA LYS A 64 11.80 4.25 -25.32
C LYS A 64 12.31 3.14 -26.24
N GLN A 65 12.74 2.01 -25.67
CA GLN A 65 13.32 0.86 -26.38
C GLN A 65 12.24 -0.09 -26.93
N CYS A 66 11.47 -0.76 -26.07
CA CYS A 66 10.48 -1.76 -26.49
C CYS A 66 9.07 -1.20 -26.74
N LYS A 67 8.86 0.11 -26.57
CA LYS A 67 7.55 0.80 -26.70
C LYS A 67 6.44 0.29 -25.77
N HIS A 68 6.73 -0.63 -24.85
CA HIS A 68 5.78 -1.11 -23.85
C HIS A 68 5.26 0.04 -22.98
N GLN A 69 3.95 0.05 -22.72
CA GLN A 69 3.28 1.06 -21.90
C GLN A 69 2.90 0.48 -20.54
N THR A 70 3.28 1.18 -19.47
CA THR A 70 2.93 0.80 -18.10
C THR A 70 2.43 2.02 -17.33
N THR A 71 1.61 1.79 -16.29
CA THR A 71 1.16 2.83 -15.37
C THR A 71 1.88 2.69 -14.02
N ILE A 72 1.86 3.74 -13.21
CA ILE A 72 2.38 3.68 -11.83
C ILE A 72 1.62 2.60 -11.04
N THR A 73 0.32 2.47 -11.29
CA THR A 73 -0.56 1.48 -10.65
C THR A 73 -0.43 0.06 -11.20
N ALA A 74 0.23 -0.15 -12.34
CA ALA A 74 0.36 -1.48 -12.94
C ALA A 74 1.17 -2.44 -12.05
N GLY A 75 0.66 -3.65 -11.83
CA GLY A 75 1.33 -4.65 -10.98
C GLY A 75 1.36 -4.30 -9.49
N THR A 76 0.53 -3.35 -9.04
CA THR A 76 0.41 -2.96 -7.63
C THR A 76 -0.99 -3.25 -7.10
N LEU A 77 -1.20 -3.04 -5.80
CA LEU A 77 -2.51 -3.03 -5.16
C LEU A 77 -3.57 -2.22 -5.95
N PHE A 78 -3.12 -1.12 -6.56
CA PHE A 78 -3.96 -0.16 -7.27
C PHE A 78 -4.27 -0.57 -8.72
N HIS A 79 -3.82 -1.75 -9.16
CA HIS A 79 -3.99 -2.21 -10.53
C HIS A 79 -5.47 -2.31 -10.92
N LYS A 80 -5.80 -1.84 -12.14
CA LYS A 80 -7.16 -1.79 -12.71
C LYS A 80 -8.18 -1.04 -11.82
N SER A 81 -7.73 -0.10 -11.00
CA SER A 81 -8.64 0.78 -10.24
C SER A 81 -8.84 2.11 -10.98
N HIS A 82 -10.09 2.57 -11.04
CA HIS A 82 -10.46 3.90 -11.52
C HIS A 82 -10.61 4.90 -10.35
N LEU A 83 -10.35 4.47 -9.12
CA LEU A 83 -10.42 5.34 -7.95
C LEU A 83 -9.16 6.20 -7.86
N ARG A 84 -9.36 7.39 -7.29
CA ARG A 84 -8.27 8.27 -6.84
C ARG A 84 -7.35 7.52 -5.87
N LEU A 85 -6.05 7.58 -6.08
CA LEU A 85 -5.02 7.02 -5.20
C LEU A 85 -5.13 7.60 -3.79
N LYS A 86 -5.55 8.87 -3.64
CA LYS A 86 -5.77 9.45 -2.32
C LYS A 86 -6.77 8.64 -1.48
N LEU A 87 -7.86 8.15 -2.07
CA LEU A 87 -8.85 7.30 -1.36
C LEU A 87 -8.24 5.97 -0.94
N TRP A 88 -7.41 5.39 -1.80
CA TRP A 88 -6.68 4.18 -1.48
C TRP A 88 -5.71 4.35 -0.31
N PHE A 89 -4.97 5.46 -0.28
CA PHE A 89 -4.04 5.76 0.79
C PHE A 89 -4.78 5.95 2.12
N TRP A 90 -5.93 6.65 2.11
CA TRP A 90 -6.80 6.75 3.29
C TRP A 90 -7.34 5.39 3.74
N ALA A 91 -7.77 4.52 2.82
CA ALA A 91 -8.24 3.19 3.17
C ALA A 91 -7.13 2.36 3.86
N ILE A 92 -5.91 2.39 3.33
CA ILE A 92 -4.74 1.72 3.92
C ILE A 92 -4.44 2.31 5.29
N TYR A 93 -4.44 3.65 5.42
CA TYR A 93 -4.18 4.33 6.67
C TYR A 93 -5.18 3.93 7.77
N LEU A 94 -6.48 3.97 7.46
CA LEU A 94 -7.53 3.57 8.40
C LEU A 94 -7.43 2.09 8.77
N PHE A 95 -7.18 1.24 7.78
CA PHE A 95 -7.04 -0.20 7.99
C PHE A 95 -5.85 -0.54 8.89
N CYS A 96 -4.67 0.05 8.66
CA CYS A 96 -3.47 -0.23 9.44
C CYS A 96 -3.50 0.36 10.85
N ARG A 97 -4.36 1.36 11.10
CA ARG A 97 -4.47 2.00 12.42
C ARG A 97 -5.34 1.19 13.38
N ASP A 98 -6.31 0.45 12.87
CA ASP A 98 -7.16 -0.43 13.68
C ASP A 98 -6.53 -1.82 13.81
N LYS A 99 -6.16 -2.20 15.05
CA LYS A 99 -5.58 -3.53 15.34
C LYS A 99 -6.53 -4.67 14.97
N ARG A 100 -7.84 -4.45 14.99
CA ARG A 100 -8.87 -5.44 14.65
C ARG A 100 -9.19 -5.44 13.15
N GLY A 101 -8.58 -4.54 12.38
CA GLY A 101 -8.94 -4.23 11.01
C GLY A 101 -10.25 -3.44 10.92
N CYS A 102 -10.63 -3.05 9.69
CA CYS A 102 -11.85 -2.29 9.45
C CYS A 102 -12.92 -3.11 8.71
N SER A 103 -14.19 -2.84 9.01
CA SER A 103 -15.32 -3.37 8.25
C SER A 103 -15.49 -2.62 6.93
N ALA A 104 -16.05 -3.29 5.91
CA ALA A 104 -16.33 -2.65 4.63
C ALA A 104 -17.32 -1.48 4.76
N VAL A 105 -18.28 -1.57 5.69
CA VAL A 105 -19.21 -0.48 6.00
C VAL A 105 -18.50 0.72 6.61
N ALA A 106 -17.54 0.51 7.51
CA ALA A 106 -16.76 1.60 8.11
C ALA A 106 -15.95 2.35 7.04
N ILE A 107 -15.26 1.63 6.14
CA ILE A 107 -14.52 2.24 5.02
C ILE A 107 -15.46 2.94 4.05
N LYS A 108 -16.62 2.35 3.74
CA LYS A 108 -17.65 2.95 2.89
C LYS A 108 -18.04 4.34 3.41
N ASN A 109 -18.36 4.42 4.70
CA ASN A 109 -18.82 5.65 5.34
C ASN A 109 -17.68 6.67 5.48
N ALA A 110 -16.48 6.22 5.86
CA ALA A 110 -15.33 7.11 6.05
C ALA A 110 -14.85 7.76 4.73
N LEU A 111 -14.91 7.02 3.62
CA LEU A 111 -14.42 7.49 2.31
C LEU A 111 -15.52 7.96 1.37
N ASN A 112 -16.79 7.85 1.79
CA ASN A 112 -17.97 8.14 0.98
C ASN A 112 -17.94 7.44 -0.40
N ILE A 113 -17.73 6.13 -0.39
CA ILE A 113 -17.67 5.28 -1.60
C ILE A 113 -18.78 4.23 -1.59
N SER A 114 -18.93 3.45 -2.67
CA SER A 114 -19.88 2.34 -2.68
C SER A 114 -19.40 1.17 -1.81
N TYR A 115 -20.33 0.39 -1.25
CA TYR A 115 -19.99 -0.79 -0.45
C TYR A 115 -19.15 -1.83 -1.22
N PRO A 116 -19.52 -2.22 -2.47
CA PRO A 116 -18.70 -3.15 -3.25
C PRO A 116 -17.28 -2.64 -3.48
N THR A 117 -17.12 -1.32 -3.68
CA THR A 117 -15.80 -0.70 -3.80
C THR A 117 -14.99 -0.84 -2.52
N ALA A 118 -15.58 -0.48 -1.37
CA ALA A 118 -14.92 -0.62 -0.06
C ALA A 118 -14.53 -2.07 0.24
N TRP A 119 -15.40 -3.03 -0.09
CA TRP A 119 -15.13 -4.46 0.09
C TRP A 119 -13.95 -4.93 -0.78
N LEU A 120 -13.93 -4.57 -2.07
CA LEU A 120 -12.81 -4.90 -2.97
C LEU A 120 -11.50 -4.26 -2.52
N MET A 121 -11.55 -3.01 -2.02
CA MET A 121 -10.37 -2.34 -1.47
C MET A 121 -9.79 -3.13 -0.30
N LEU A 122 -10.63 -3.51 0.66
CA LEU A 122 -10.21 -4.29 1.81
C LEU A 122 -9.70 -5.68 1.43
N GLN A 123 -10.33 -6.35 0.48
CA GLN A 123 -9.85 -7.64 -0.01
C GLN A 123 -8.45 -7.53 -0.59
N LYS A 124 -8.22 -6.55 -1.46
CA LYS A 124 -6.89 -6.30 -2.05
C LYS A 124 -5.86 -5.97 -0.97
N ILE A 125 -6.20 -5.12 0.01
CA ILE A 125 -5.29 -4.76 1.11
C ILE A 125 -4.90 -6.00 1.91
N ARG A 126 -5.87 -6.82 2.30
CA ARG A 126 -5.62 -8.08 3.03
C ARG A 126 -4.76 -9.05 2.21
N SER A 127 -5.05 -9.22 0.92
CA SER A 127 -4.23 -10.07 0.05
C SER A 127 -2.78 -9.59 -0.04
N ALA A 128 -2.55 -8.28 -0.10
CA ALA A 128 -1.19 -7.72 -0.10
C ALA A 128 -0.47 -7.93 1.23
N MET A 129 -1.18 -7.84 2.36
CA MET A 129 -0.62 -8.15 3.68
C MET A 129 -0.25 -9.62 3.83
N ILE A 130 -1.15 -10.53 3.43
CA ILE A 130 -0.89 -11.97 3.45
C ILE A 130 0.31 -12.32 2.56
N ALA A 131 0.38 -11.76 1.35
CA ALA A 131 1.52 -11.99 0.46
C ALA A 131 2.84 -11.57 1.11
N ARG A 132 2.85 -10.43 1.83
CA ARG A 132 4.02 -9.94 2.55
C ARG A 132 4.36 -10.80 3.78
N GLU A 133 3.36 -11.24 4.53
CA GLU A 133 3.54 -12.12 5.70
C GLU A 133 4.11 -13.48 5.29
N ASN A 134 3.66 -14.03 4.16
CA ASN A 134 4.15 -15.30 3.61
C ASN A 134 5.64 -15.27 3.21
N GLU A 135 6.25 -14.09 3.06
CA GLU A 135 7.70 -13.96 2.85
C GLU A 135 8.51 -14.23 4.13
N TYR A 136 7.86 -14.23 5.30
CA TYR A 136 8.51 -14.43 6.60
C TYR A 136 8.14 -15.80 7.18
N ILE A 137 9.16 -16.60 7.47
CA ILE A 137 9.01 -17.82 8.26
C ILE A 137 9.32 -17.48 9.71
N LEU A 138 8.34 -17.63 10.59
CA LEU A 138 8.55 -17.50 12.03
C LEU A 138 9.41 -18.67 12.51
N ASN A 139 10.48 -18.37 13.27
CA ASN A 139 11.41 -19.39 13.79
C ASN A 139 11.77 -19.09 15.25
N GLY A 140 12.03 -20.13 16.04
CA GLY A 140 12.34 -20.06 17.47
C GLY A 140 11.08 -20.00 18.34
N ILE A 141 11.19 -19.34 19.50
CA ILE A 141 10.07 -19.17 20.43
C ILE A 141 9.20 -18.02 19.93
N VAL A 142 7.99 -18.36 19.47
CA VAL A 142 6.98 -17.39 19.04
C VAL A 142 6.01 -17.15 20.19
N LEU A 143 5.98 -15.91 20.70
CA LEU A 143 5.00 -15.48 21.69
C LEU A 143 3.82 -14.82 20.96
N VAL A 144 2.63 -15.38 21.15
CA VAL A 144 1.38 -14.84 20.62
C VAL A 144 0.68 -14.10 21.76
N ASP A 145 0.43 -12.81 21.58
CA ASP A 145 -0.11 -11.92 22.63
C ASP A 145 -1.63 -12.07 22.77
N GLU A 146 -2.34 -12.07 21.64
CA GLU A 146 -3.81 -12.22 21.60
C GLU A 146 -4.16 -13.26 20.52
N PHE A 147 -4.91 -14.30 20.90
CA PHE A 147 -5.48 -15.28 19.98
C PHE A 147 -7.00 -15.27 20.12
N PHE A 148 -7.70 -15.07 19.00
CA PHE A 148 -9.15 -15.08 18.95
C PHE A 148 -9.61 -16.38 18.31
N TRP A 149 -10.48 -17.11 18.99
CA TRP A 149 -11.11 -18.33 18.50
C TRP A 149 -12.61 -18.08 18.37
N GLY A 150 -13.13 -18.15 17.16
CA GLY A 150 -14.52 -17.84 16.84
C GLY A 150 -14.75 -17.72 15.35
#